data_AF-A0A9P2QZT9-F1
#
_entry.id   AF-A0A9P2QZT9-F1
#
_cell.length_a   1.000
_cell.length_b   1.000
_cell.length_c   1.000
_cell.angle_alpha   90.00
_cell.angle_beta   90.00
_cell.angle_gamma   90.00
#
_symmetry.space_group_name_H-M   'P 1'
#
loop_
_entity.id
_entity.type
_entity.pdbx_description
1 polymer ?
#
loop_
_entity_poly.entity_id
_entity_poly.type
_entity_poly.pdbx_seq_one_letter_code
_entity_poly.pdbx_strand_id
1 'polypeptide(L)' 'MEINLMTEKEVSELLQKRRTALYNLRKKHGFPDPVLTHPARYSRQAVEQWLKAGGINRAV' A
#
# COMPACT_ATOMS: atom_id res chain seq x y z
N MET A 1 -15.84 13.91 -1.65
CA MET A 1 -14.63 13.11 -1.98
C MET A 1 -14.73 11.81 -1.21
N GLU A 2 -15.01 10.70 -1.89
CA GLU A 2 -15.05 9.39 -1.24
C GLU A 2 -13.64 8.88 -0.97
N ILE A 3 -13.30 8.72 0.31
CA ILE A 3 -12.01 8.16 0.73
C ILE A 3 -12.18 6.64 0.78
N ASN A 4 -11.87 5.96 -0.33
CA ASN A 4 -11.92 4.51 -0.39
C ASN A 4 -10.72 3.93 0.38
N LEU A 5 -10.96 3.48 1.61
CA LEU A 5 -9.97 2.90 2.49
C LEU A 5 -9.96 1.37 2.41
N MET A 6 -8.78 0.80 2.23
CA MET A 6 -8.53 -0.63 2.17
C MET A 6 -7.83 -1.13 3.44
N THR A 7 -8.19 -2.32 3.89
CA THR A 7 -7.49 -3.03 4.96
C THR A 7 -6.15 -3.59 4.47
N GLU A 8 -5.26 -3.93 5.40
CA GLU A 8 -4.02 -4.66 5.05
C GLU A 8 -4.26 -5.95 4.27
N LYS A 9 -5.39 -6.63 4.52
CA LYS A 9 -5.74 -7.86 3.81
C LYS A 9 -6.04 -7.56 2.34
N GLU A 10 -6.89 -6.59 2.07
CA GLU A 10 -7.24 -6.20 0.70
C GLU A 10 -6.02 -5.67 -0.08
N VAL A 11 -5.14 -4.91 0.59
CA VAL A 11 -3.88 -4.46 -0.02
C VAL A 11 -2.95 -5.63 -0.32
N SER A 12 -2.84 -6.58 0.61
CA SER A 12 -2.05 -7.82 0.44
C SER A 12 -2.55 -8.64 -0.75
N GLU A 13 -3.87 -8.78 -0.89
CA GLU A 13 -4.52 -9.47 -2.01
C GLU A 13 -4.31 -8.72 -3.34
N LEU A 14 -4.47 -7.39 -3.34
CA LEU A 14 -4.25 -6.54 -4.51
C LEU A 14 -2.82 -6.64 -5.05
N LEU A 15 -1.84 -6.64 -4.16
CA LEU A 15 -0.42 -6.76 -4.53
C LEU A 15 0.01 -8.20 -4.79
N GLN A 16 -0.85 -9.19 -4.49
CA GLN A 16 -0.51 -10.62 -4.45
C GLN A 16 0.77 -10.89 -3.63
N LYS A 17 0.94 -10.15 -2.52
CA LYS A 17 2.07 -10.29 -1.60
C LYS A 17 1.55 -10.54 -0.20
N ARG A 18 2.32 -11.27 0.62
CA ARG A 18 1.97 -11.50 2.03
C ARG A 18 1.90 -10.18 2.80
N ARG A 19 1.01 -10.08 3.80
CA ARG A 19 0.91 -8.92 4.70
C ARG A 19 2.25 -8.51 5.32
N THR A 20 3.10 -9.47 5.68
CA THR A 20 4.44 -9.21 6.23
C THR A 20 5.36 -8.47 5.25
N ALA A 21 5.14 -8.59 3.94
CA ALA A 21 5.90 -7.87 2.92
C ALA A 21 5.59 -6.37 2.90
N LEU A 22 4.42 -5.94 3.38
CA LEU A 22 4.04 -4.52 3.41
C LEU A 22 5.00 -3.68 4.27
N TYR A 23 5.61 -4.27 5.31
CA TYR A 23 6.65 -3.59 6.09
C TYR A 23 7.90 -3.28 5.24
N ASN A 24 8.40 -4.27 4.50
CA ASN A 24 9.56 -4.10 3.62
C ASN A 24 9.26 -3.14 2.47
N LEU A 25 8.04 -3.19 1.92
CA LEU A 25 7.60 -2.29 0.85
C LEU A 25 7.59 -0.82 1.33
N ARG A 26 7.13 -0.55 2.56
CA ARG A 26 7.19 0.80 3.15
C ARG A 26 8.62 1.27 3.34
N LYS A 27 9.49 0.42 3.87
CA LYS A 27 10.88 0.78 4.18
C LYS A 27 11.80 0.90 2.97
N LYS A 28 11.62 0.07 1.94
CA LYS A 28 12.56 -0.06 0.81
C LYS A 28 12.05 0.47 -0.52
N HIS A 29 10.73 0.49 -0.72
CA HIS A 29 10.12 0.80 -2.02
C HIS A 29 9.17 2.00 -1.96
N GLY A 30 9.18 2.76 -0.86
CA GLY A 30 8.35 3.96 -0.69
C GLY A 30 6.85 3.68 -0.78
N PHE A 31 6.42 2.50 -0.33
CA PHE A 31 5.00 2.15 -0.28
C PHE A 31 4.25 3.11 0.65
N PRO A 32 3.02 3.53 0.30
CA PRO A 32 2.26 4.51 1.08
C PRO A 32 2.03 4.06 2.52
N ASP A 33 2.11 5.02 3.44
CA ASP A 33 1.74 4.81 4.82
C ASP A 33 0.22 4.70 4.99
N PRO A 34 -0.24 3.95 6.00
CA PRO A 34 -1.66 3.83 6.27
C PRO A 34 -2.23 5.15 6.82
N VAL A 35 -3.44 5.49 6.40
CA VAL A 35 -4.21 6.65 6.85
C VAL A 35 -4.67 6.47 8.31
N LEU A 36 -5.01 5.24 8.71
CA LEU A 36 -5.32 4.88 10.10
C LEU A 36 -4.38 3.78 10.54
N THR A 37 -3.93 3.79 11.78
CA THR A 37 -2.95 2.82 12.31
C THR A 37 -3.57 1.66 13.09
N HIS A 38 -4.76 1.86 13.68
CA HIS A 38 -5.43 0.86 14.52
C HIS A 38 -6.95 0.78 14.23
N PRO A 39 -7.40 -0.12 13.33
CA PRO A 39 -6.63 -1.02 12.47
C PRO A 39 -6.00 -0.29 11.28
N ALA A 40 -4.93 -0.86 10.72
CA ALA A 40 -4.23 -0.28 9.58
C ALA A 40 -5.14 -0.18 8.34
N ARG A 41 -5.35 1.05 7.83
CA ARG A 41 -6.14 1.35 6.63
C ARG A 41 -5.34 2.16 5.64
N TYR A 42 -5.31 1.74 4.38
CA TYR A 42 -4.60 2.41 3.30
C TYR A 42 -5.58 3.10 2.36
N SER A 43 -5.21 4.26 1.82
CA SER A 43 -5.98 4.85 0.72
C SER A 43 -5.80 4.00 -0.53
N ARG A 44 -6.89 3.48 -1.11
CA ARG A 44 -6.85 2.75 -2.39
C ARG A 44 -6.13 3.57 -3.45
N GLN A 45 -6.47 4.86 -3.52
CA GLN A 45 -5.88 5.77 -4.50
C GLN A 45 -4.36 5.88 -4.35
N ALA A 46 -3.84 5.96 -3.12
CA ALA A 46 -2.40 6.04 -2.89
C ALA A 46 -1.68 4.74 -3.30
N VAL A 47 -2.28 3.58 -3.01
CA VAL A 47 -1.72 2.28 -3.41
C VAL A 47 -1.71 2.13 -4.93
N GLU A 48 -2.80 2.49 -5.60
CA GLU A 48 -2.90 2.47 -7.06
C GLU A 48 -1.93 3.45 -7.73
N GLN A 49 -1.78 4.65 -7.18
CA GLN A 49 -0.80 5.63 -7.67
C GLN A 49 0.62 5.11 -7.52
N TRP A 50 0.94 4.48 -6.39
CA TRP A 50 2.25 3.85 -6.18
C TRP A 50 2.51 2.73 -7.20
N LEU A 51 1.51 1.88 -7.49
CA LEU A 51 1.60 0.87 -8.55
C LEU A 51 1.82 1.50 -9.93
N LYS A 52 1.06 2.55 -10.27
CA LYS A 52 1.20 3.30 -11.54
C LYS A 52 2.57 3.97 -11.67
N ALA A 53 3.15 4.41 -10.55
CA ALA A 53 4.48 5.01 -10.50
C ALA A 53 5.64 3.99 -10.59
N GLY A 54 5.34 2.70 -10.83
CA GLY A 54 6.34 1.63 -10.99
C GLY A 54 6.44 0.68 -9.79
N GLY A 55 5.70 0.94 -8.71
CA GLY A 55 5.63 0.07 -7.55
C GLY A 55 6.99 -0.30 -6.98
N ILE A 56 7.30 -1.61 -6.97
CA ILE A 56 8.57 -2.16 -6.49
C ILE A 56 9.76 -1.71 -7.37
N ASN A 57 9.52 -1.57 -8.68
CA ASN A 57 10.53 -1.21 -9.68
C ASN A 57 10.69 0.31 -9.84
N ARG A 58 10.04 1.10 -8.98
CA ARG A 58 10.31 2.53 -8.91
C ARG A 58 11.80 2.70 -8.59
N ALA A 59 12.55 3.30 -9.50
CA ALA A 59 13.89 3.81 -9.19
C ALA A 59 13.69 4.93 -8.16
N VAL A 60 13.87 4.59 -6.88
CA VAL A 60 13.89 5.56 -5.77
C VAL A 60 15.28 6.15 -5.70
#